data_AF-A0AAW9MYN2-F1
#
_entry.id   AF-A0AAW9MYN2-F1
#
_cell.length_a   1.000
_cell.length_b   1.000
_cell.length_c   1.000
_cell.angle_alpha   90.00
_cell.angle_beta   90.00
_cell.angle_gamma   90.00
#
_symmetry.space_group_name_H-M   'P 1'
#
loop_
_entity.id
_entity.type
_entity.pdbx_description
1 polymer ?
#
loop_
_entity_poly.entity_id
_entity_poly.type
_entity_poly.pdbx_seq_one_letter_code
_entity_poly.pdbx_strand_id
1 'polypeptide(L)' 'MTFLCSKGLENNLAFTIMESVRKGRGLKPEMIEEMSKIDLPDWYIDSCLKIKYMFPKAHAVAYVMMSFSYCLS' A
#
# COMPACT_ATOMS: atom_id res chain seq x y z
N MET A 1 -4.10 -0.21 -2.61
CA MET A 1 -5.26 0.30 -3.38
C MET A 1 -5.86 -0.77 -4.26
N THR A 2 -5.19 -1.21 -5.34
CA THR A 2 -5.74 -2.22 -6.29
C THR A 2 -6.16 -3.52 -5.61
N PHE A 3 -5.33 -4.03 -4.70
CA PHE A 3 -5.64 -5.24 -3.93
C PHE A 3 -6.90 -5.09 -3.04
N LEU A 4 -7.03 -3.95 -2.35
CA LEU A 4 -8.18 -3.67 -1.48
C LEU A 4 -9.48 -3.49 -2.28
N CYS A 5 -9.39 -2.78 -3.42
CA CYS A 5 -10.52 -2.63 -4.33
C CYS A 5 -10.96 -4.00 -4.92
N SER A 6 -10.01 -4.86 -5.30
CA SER A 6 -10.33 -6.21 -5.81
C SER A 6 -10.99 -7.12 -4.78
N LYS A 7 -10.81 -6.80 -3.49
CA LYS A 7 -11.39 -7.53 -2.36
C LYS A 7 -12.76 -6.96 -1.93
N GLY A 8 -13.28 -5.95 -2.62
CA GLY A 8 -14.61 -5.38 -2.37
C GLY A 8 -14.64 -4.17 -1.43
N LEU A 9 -13.47 -3.63 -1.04
CA LEU A 9 -13.41 -2.39 -0.26
C LEU A 9 -13.78 -1.19 -1.15
N GLU A 10 -14.52 -0.23 -0.60
CA GLU A 10 -14.87 1.01 -1.30
C GLU A 10 -13.60 1.75 -1.78
N ASN A 11 -13.63 2.29 -3.00
CA ASN A 11 -12.50 2.94 -3.63
C ASN A 11 -11.94 4.12 -2.81
N ASN A 12 -12.80 4.94 -2.19
CA ASN A 12 -12.37 6.07 -1.37
C ASN A 12 -11.65 5.61 -0.09
N LEU A 13 -12.16 4.57 0.56
CA LEU A 13 -11.57 4.00 1.75
C LEU A 13 -10.24 3.30 1.42
N ALA A 14 -10.18 2.55 0.32
CA ALA A 14 -8.97 1.93 -0.20
C ALA A 14 -7.87 2.94 -0.53
N PHE A 15 -8.25 4.12 -1.06
CA PHE A 15 -7.33 5.22 -1.32
C PHE A 15 -6.80 5.84 -0.02
N THR A 16 -7.70 6.12 0.93
CA THR A 16 -7.35 6.70 2.23
C THR A 16 -6.41 5.80 3.02
N ILE A 17 -6.68 4.50 3.06
CA ILE A 17 -5.80 3.50 3.68
C ILE A 17 -4.43 3.49 3.00
N MET A 18 -4.40 3.44 1.66
CA MET A 18 -3.15 3.43 0.90
C MET A 18 -2.31 4.66 1.22
N GLU A 19 -2.91 5.85 1.28
CA GLU A 19 -2.18 7.08 1.55
C GLU A 19 -1.66 7.15 3.00
N SER A 20 -2.43 6.64 3.95
CA SER A 20 -2.02 6.54 5.35
C SER A 20 -0.81 5.62 5.53
N VAL A 21 -0.90 4.41 4.97
CA VAL A 21 0.19 3.40 5.01
C VAL A 21 1.43 3.91 4.25
N ARG A 22 1.24 4.56 3.09
CA ARG A 22 2.35 5.12 2.31
C ARG A 22 3.17 6.15 3.09
N LYS A 23 2.51 6.96 3.92
CA LYS A 23 3.14 8.00 4.73
C LYS A 23 3.56 7.51 6.12
N GLY A 24 3.40 6.22 6.43
CA GLY A 24 3.72 5.67 7.75
C GLY A 24 2.87 6.21 8.88
N ARG A 25 1.66 6.71 8.57
CA ARG A 25 0.72 7.23 9.57
C ARG A 25 -0.07 6.13 10.29
N GLY A 26 0.22 4.86 9.97
CA GLY A 26 -0.45 3.69 10.53
C GLY A 26 -1.88 3.52 10.01
N LEU A 27 -2.62 2.63 10.68
CA LEU A 27 -4.05 2.41 10.44
C LEU A 27 -4.87 2.89 11.64
N LYS A 28 -5.98 3.56 11.36
CA LYS A 28 -7.01 3.88 12.34
C LYS A 28 -7.82 2.61 12.64
N PRO A 29 -8.40 2.49 13.86
CA PRO A 29 -9.23 1.35 14.23
C PRO A 29 -10.42 1.14 13.27
N GLU A 30 -11.05 2.22 12.80
CA GLU A 30 -12.14 2.17 11.80
C GLU A 30 -11.71 1.47 10.49
N MET A 31 -10.46 1.69 10.05
CA MET A 31 -9.94 1.07 8.83
C MET A 31 -9.63 -0.42 9.06
N ILE A 32 -9.25 -0.80 10.29
CA ILE A 32 -8.99 -2.20 10.67
C ILE A 32 -10.30 -2.98 10.73
N GLU A 33 -11.37 -2.39 11.26
CA GLU A 33 -12.70 -3.03 11.26
C GLU A 33 -13.22 -3.29 9.84
N GLU A 34 -13.13 -2.30 8.95
CA GLU A 34 -13.53 -2.48 7.55
C GLU A 34 -12.64 -3.50 6.81
N MET A 35 -11.35 -3.55 7.13
CA MET A 35 -10.45 -4.59 6.61
C MET A 35 -10.76 -5.97 7.19
N SER A 36 -11.20 -6.07 8.44
CA SER A 36 -11.55 -7.33 9.10
C SER A 36 -12.88 -7.89 8.62
N LYS A 37 -13.79 -7.05 8.11
CA LYS A 37 -15.03 -7.48 7.44
C LYS A 37 -14.76 -8.13 6.08
N ILE A 38 -13.61 -7.84 5.50
CA ILE A 38 -13.14 -8.43 4.26
C ILE A 38 -12.24 -9.60 4.64
N ASP A 39 -12.32 -10.72 3.92
CA ASP A 39 -11.46 -11.88 4.12
C ASP A 39 -10.01 -11.56 3.65
N LEU A 40 -9.35 -10.74 4.47
CA LEU A 40 -7.96 -10.31 4.37
C LEU A 40 -7.17 -11.09 5.42
N PRO A 41 -6.01 -11.63 5.05
CA PRO A 41 -5.19 -12.35 6.00
C PRO A 41 -4.56 -11.39 7.01
N ASP A 42 -4.47 -11.81 8.28
CA ASP A 42 -4.00 -11.00 9.41
C ASP A 42 -2.61 -10.38 9.19
N TRP A 43 -1.73 -11.13 8.52
CA TRP A 43 -0.37 -10.66 8.20
C TRP A 43 -0.37 -9.40 7.33
N TYR A 44 -1.43 -9.16 6.53
CA TYR A 44 -1.54 -7.98 5.68
C TYR A 44 -1.75 -6.71 6.50
N ILE A 45 -2.57 -6.78 7.55
CA ILE A 45 -2.83 -5.67 8.47
C ILE A 45 -1.56 -5.35 9.27
N ASP A 46 -0.91 -6.38 9.80
CA ASP A 46 0.37 -6.23 10.52
C ASP A 46 1.48 -5.65 9.63
N SER A 47 1.56 -6.10 8.37
CA SER A 47 2.49 -5.53 7.40
C SER A 47 2.21 -4.05 7.12
N CYS A 48 0.95 -3.66 6.97
CA CYS A 48 0.56 -2.27 6.75
C CYS A 48 0.89 -1.35 7.94
N LEU A 49 0.90 -1.87 9.17
CA LEU A 49 1.30 -1.12 10.37
C LEU A 49 2.82 -0.90 10.47
N LYS A 50 3.62 -1.84 9.94
CA LYS A 50 5.09 -1.76 9.98
C LYS A 50 5.69 -0.82 8.94
N ILE A 51 4.97 -0.53 7.86
CA ILE A 51 5.46 0.31 6.77
C ILE A 51 5.57 1.76 7.26
N LYS A 52 6.80 2.26 7.39
CA LYS A 52 7.08 3.68 7.74
C LYS A 52 7.01 4.61 6.53
N TYR A 53 7.33 4.11 5.34
CA TYR A 53 7.27 4.85 4.10
C TYR A 53 7.21 3.89 2.93
N MET A 54 6.40 4.19 1.92
CA MET A 54 6.30 3.39 0.70
C MET A 54 6.48 4.26 -0.54
N PHE A 55 7.35 3.83 -1.45
CA PHE A 55 7.58 4.54 -2.70
C PHE A 55 6.42 4.34 -3.69
N PRO A 56 6.02 5.39 -4.43
CA PRO A 56 5.10 5.24 -5.55
C PRO A 56 5.67 4.33 -6.63
N LYS A 57 4.81 3.55 -7.29
CA LYS A 57 5.20 2.66 -8.40
C LYS A 57 5.93 3.41 -9.52
N ALA A 58 5.45 4.60 -9.91
CA ALA A 58 6.09 5.40 -10.96
C ALA A 58 7.53 5.82 -10.62
N HIS A 59 7.77 6.15 -9.35
CA HIS A 59 9.10 6.50 -8.86
C HIS A 59 10.02 5.27 -8.95
N ALA A 60 9.58 4.12 -8.42
CA ALA A 60 10.35 2.89 -8.48
C ALA A 60 10.73 2.49 -9.92
N VAL A 61 9.79 2.59 -10.87
CA VAL A 61 10.07 2.32 -12.29
C VAL A 61 11.15 3.25 -12.84
N ALA A 62 11.08 4.55 -12.55
CA ALA A 62 12.08 5.50 -13.02
C ALA A 62 13.49 5.19 -12.49
N TYR A 63 13.64 4.87 -11.20
CA TYR A 63 14.95 4.48 -10.64
C TYR A 63 15.48 3.20 -11.27
N VAL A 64 14.64 2.18 -11.41
CA VAL A 64 15.07 0.90 -11.98
C VAL A 64 15.48 1.06 -13.46
N MET A 65 14.70 1.80 -14.25
CA MET A 65 15.06 2.10 -15.64
C MET A 65 16.38 2.86 -15.74
N MET A 66 16.60 3.84 -14.87
CA MET A 66 17.85 4.59 -14.81
C MET A 66 19.03 3.70 -14.42
N SER A 67 18.90 2.89 -13.37
CA SER A 67 19.93 1.93 -12.93
C SER A 67 20.27 0.91 -14.01
N PHE A 68 19.27 0.41 -14.73
CA PHE A 68 19.47 -0.54 -15.82
C PHE A 68 20.25 0.11 -16.98
N SER A 69 19.91 1.34 -17.37
CA SER A 69 20.64 2.09 -18.40
C SER A 69 22.10 2.36 -18.02
N TYR A 70 22.37 2.69 -16.75
CA TYR A 70 23.75 2.90 -16.28
C TYR A 70 24.57 1.61 -16.18
N CYS A 71 23.95 0.46 -15.90
CA CYS A 71 24.65 -0.81 -15.78
C CYS A 71 25.02 -1.44 -17.15
N LEU A 72 24.37 -1.02 -18.22
CA LEU A 72 24.61 -1.47 -19.59
C LEU A 72 25.61 -0.59 -20.36
N SER A 73 26.07 0.51 -19.76
CA SER A 73 27.12 1.38 -20.30
C SER A 73 28.48 0.99 -19.74
#